data_AF-A0A2V4W453-F1
#
_entry.id   AF-A0A2V4W453-F1
#
_cell.length_a   1.000
_cell.length_b   1.000
_cell.length_c   1.000
_cell.angle_alpha   90.00
_cell.angle_beta   90.00
_cell.angle_gamma   90.00
#
_symmetry.space_group_name_H-M   'P 1'
#
loop_
_entity.id
_entity.type
_entity.pdbx_description
1 polymer ?
#
loop_
_entity_poly.entity_id
_entity_poly.type
_entity_poly.pdbx_seq_one_letter_code
_entity_poly.pdbx_strand_id
1 'polypeptide(L)'
;MLPDIVGIAEQHGLQINPYSRSREEVACKCPFCHEDSKPGKKRRYYLSLNSKDQVFKCWFCKESGGVFRFISLLENIPEENVKQRFRKRRIVHPAERLSQNQRRLLREHTGVREPNWKQMRERDFSYYMRSLDLFWDSWKEFLMKEQRDAYFQLIVGIKTCTYQNYIEKIRQREREIESPLLESVLQIYSCASRPKWTEVAERFVDQFKTKPVSPEPKKAGRDGG
;
A
#
# COMPACT_ATOMS: atom_id res chain seq x y z
N MET A 1 10.81 -1.89 16.63
CA MET A 1 11.24 -2.29 17.98
C MET A 1 12.55 -2.99 17.74
N LEU A 2 13.62 -2.64 18.46
CA LEU A 2 14.90 -3.33 18.28
C LEU A 2 14.71 -4.77 18.79
N PRO A 3 15.09 -5.81 18.03
CA PRO A 3 14.99 -7.18 18.51
C PRO A 3 15.94 -7.39 19.70
N ASP A 4 15.58 -8.28 20.61
CA ASP A 4 16.40 -8.60 21.78
C ASP A 4 17.61 -9.47 21.37
N ILE A 5 18.81 -9.03 21.72
CA ILE A 5 20.06 -9.68 21.31
C ILE A 5 20.22 -11.10 21.87
N VAL A 6 19.69 -11.37 23.07
CA VAL A 6 19.73 -12.70 23.68
C VAL A 6 18.73 -13.62 22.96
N GLY A 7 17.52 -13.13 22.69
CA GLY A 7 16.53 -13.83 21.88
C GLY A 7 17.05 -14.17 20.47
N ILE A 8 17.80 -13.28 19.82
CA ILE A 8 18.48 -13.56 18.54
C ILE A 8 19.49 -14.70 18.69
N ALA A 9 20.32 -14.69 19.74
CA ALA A 9 21.27 -15.76 19.99
C ALA A 9 20.58 -17.13 20.17
N GLU A 10 19.46 -17.17 20.89
CA GLU A 10 18.67 -18.39 21.07
C GLU A 10 18.04 -18.87 19.75
N GLN A 11 17.47 -17.97 18.96
CA GLN A 11 16.89 -18.28 17.64
C GLN A 11 17.92 -18.86 16.67
N HIS A 12 19.16 -18.37 16.72
CA HIS A 12 20.27 -18.88 15.91
C HIS A 12 20.99 -20.08 16.55
N GLY A 13 20.48 -20.63 17.65
CA GLY A 13 20.98 -21.86 18.27
C GLY A 13 22.36 -21.73 18.91
N LEU A 14 22.74 -20.53 19.36
CA LEU A 14 24.02 -20.35 20.05
C LEU A 14 24.01 -21.08 21.41
N GLN A 15 25.16 -21.67 21.76
CA GLN A 15 25.32 -22.32 23.06
C GLN A 15 25.55 -21.28 24.15
N ILE A 16 24.50 -21.04 24.94
CA ILE A 16 24.50 -20.10 26.06
C ILE A 16 25.06 -20.78 27.31
N ASN A 17 25.85 -20.05 28.10
CA ASN A 17 26.27 -20.48 29.42
C ASN A 17 25.03 -20.49 30.36
N PRO A 18 24.63 -21.65 30.91
CA PRO A 18 23.43 -21.77 31.75
C PRO A 18 23.44 -20.82 32.96
N TYR A 19 24.63 -20.52 33.51
CA TYR A 19 24.78 -19.71 34.72
C TYR A 19 24.68 -18.20 34.47
N SER A 20 24.74 -17.76 33.21
CA SER A 20 24.63 -16.34 32.85
C SER A 20 23.30 -15.98 32.20
N ARG A 21 22.38 -16.94 31.99
CA ARG A 21 21.15 -16.72 31.22
C ARG A 21 20.21 -15.69 31.85
N SER A 22 20.20 -15.58 33.17
CA SER A 22 19.39 -14.60 33.92
C SER A 22 20.14 -13.31 34.27
N ARG A 23 21.36 -13.11 33.75
CA ARG A 23 22.20 -11.94 34.03
C ARG A 23 22.07 -10.92 32.90
N GLU A 24 22.42 -9.68 33.21
CA GLU A 24 22.52 -8.60 32.22
C GLU A 24 23.57 -8.89 31.14
N GLU A 25 24.68 -9.53 31.53
CA GLU A 25 25.68 -10.06 30.60
C GLU A 25 25.53 -11.58 30.46
N VAL A 26 25.07 -12.00 29.28
CA VAL A 26 24.90 -13.40 28.91
C VAL A 26 26.11 -13.88 28.11
N ALA A 27 26.83 -14.87 28.63
CA ALA A 27 27.97 -15.45 27.95
C ALA A 27 27.54 -16.60 27.02
N CYS A 28 28.06 -16.59 25.79
CA CYS A 28 27.77 -17.56 24.73
C CYS A 28 29.07 -18.09 24.11
N LYS A 29 28.96 -19.23 23.43
CA LYS A 29 30.02 -19.67 22.52
C LYS A 29 30.09 -18.72 21.34
N CYS A 30 31.29 -18.36 20.92
CA CYS A 30 31.48 -17.44 19.81
C CYS A 30 31.26 -18.17 18.47
N PRO A 31 30.25 -17.81 17.66
CA PRO A 31 30.01 -18.41 16.35
C PRO A 31 30.93 -17.84 15.27
N PHE A 32 31.75 -16.82 15.57
CA PHE A 32 32.60 -16.15 14.58
C PHE A 32 34.01 -16.75 14.52
N CYS A 33 34.57 -17.12 15.67
CA CYS A 33 35.93 -17.66 15.75
C CYS A 33 36.01 -19.10 16.24
N HIS A 34 34.93 -19.62 16.84
CA HIS A 34 34.82 -20.98 17.36
C HIS A 34 35.95 -21.42 18.32
N GLU A 35 36.70 -20.48 18.89
CA GLU A 35 37.86 -20.78 19.73
C GLU A 35 37.46 -21.50 21.03
N ASP A 36 36.33 -21.11 21.59
CA ASP A 36 35.75 -21.73 22.79
C ASP A 36 35.10 -23.09 22.52
N SER A 37 34.94 -23.49 21.26
CA SER A 37 34.44 -24.82 20.87
C SER A 37 35.55 -25.87 20.71
N LYS A 38 36.83 -25.48 20.75
CA LYS A 38 37.98 -26.39 20.58
C LYS A 38 38.11 -27.43 21.71
N PRO A 39 38.65 -28.63 21.43
CA PRO A 39 38.99 -29.62 22.46
C PRO A 39 39.89 -28.99 23.53
N GLY A 40 39.50 -29.07 24.81
CA GLY A 40 40.21 -28.42 25.93
C GLY A 40 39.65 -27.05 26.35
N LYS A 41 38.83 -26.39 25.53
CA LYS A 41 38.20 -25.08 25.85
C LYS A 41 36.68 -25.15 26.00
N LYS A 42 36.11 -26.36 26.04
CA LYS A 42 34.65 -26.60 26.11
C LYS A 42 33.91 -25.87 27.24
N ARG A 43 34.57 -25.53 28.35
CA ARG A 43 33.97 -24.77 29.48
C ARG A 43 34.07 -23.25 29.35
N ARG A 44 34.79 -22.71 28.36
CA ARG A 44 34.98 -21.26 28.18
C ARG A 44 33.88 -20.69 27.30
N TYR A 45 33.52 -19.42 27.51
CA TYR A 45 32.53 -18.71 26.71
C TYR A 45 33.10 -17.32 26.46
N TYR A 46 33.43 -17.00 25.20
CA TYR A 46 34.14 -15.77 24.88
C TYR A 46 33.25 -14.66 24.35
N LEU A 47 32.04 -14.98 23.89
CA LEU A 47 31.07 -14.01 23.42
C LEU A 47 30.22 -13.53 24.60
N SER A 48 30.25 -12.24 24.91
CA SER A 48 29.33 -11.61 25.87
C SER A 48 28.23 -10.86 25.11
N LEU A 49 26.99 -11.02 25.56
CA LEU A 49 25.81 -10.30 25.09
C LEU A 49 25.27 -9.47 26.25
N ASN A 50 25.20 -8.15 26.11
CA ASN A 50 24.59 -7.28 27.10
C ASN A 50 23.11 -7.06 26.74
N SER A 51 22.19 -7.56 27.57
CA SER A 51 20.75 -7.51 27.33
C SER A 51 20.13 -6.12 27.58
N LYS A 52 20.84 -5.23 28.29
CA LYS A 52 20.37 -3.86 28.55
C LYS A 52 20.81 -2.91 27.44
N ASP A 53 22.08 -2.93 27.10
CA ASP A 53 22.68 -2.07 26.07
C ASP A 53 22.50 -2.63 24.65
N GLN A 54 22.06 -3.89 24.54
CA GLN A 54 21.75 -4.56 23.27
C GLN A 54 22.98 -4.61 22.33
N VAL A 55 24.13 -4.95 22.91
CA VAL A 55 25.44 -5.05 22.26
C VAL A 55 26.10 -6.40 22.53
N PHE A 56 26.98 -6.82 21.63
CA PHE A 56 27.82 -8.01 21.81
C PHE A 56 29.31 -7.67 21.71
N LYS A 57 30.13 -8.50 22.35
CA LYS A 57 31.59 -8.48 22.20
C LYS A 57 32.18 -9.86 22.41
N CYS A 58 33.01 -10.33 21.48
CA CYS A 58 33.87 -11.48 21.69
C CYS A 58 35.22 -11.05 22.27
N TRP A 59 35.56 -11.58 23.44
CA TRP A 59 36.82 -11.28 24.10
C TRP A 59 38.04 -11.92 23.41
N PHE A 60 37.83 -12.92 22.56
CA PHE A 60 38.89 -13.59 21.79
C PHE A 60 39.14 -12.91 20.44
N CYS A 61 38.19 -13.00 19.49
CA CYS A 61 38.36 -12.46 18.13
C CYS A 61 38.05 -10.97 17.99
N LYS A 62 37.63 -10.30 19.07
CA LYS A 62 37.37 -8.86 19.13
C LYS A 62 36.18 -8.35 18.29
N GLU A 63 35.47 -9.23 17.59
CA GLU A 63 34.19 -8.90 16.97
C GLU A 63 33.23 -8.30 18.00
N SER A 64 32.62 -7.17 17.65
CA SER A 64 31.70 -6.44 18.52
C SER A 64 30.74 -5.57 17.72
N GLY A 65 29.64 -5.16 18.34
CA GLY A 65 28.65 -4.28 17.73
C GLY A 65 27.28 -4.35 18.41
N GLY A 66 26.30 -3.68 17.82
CA GLY A 66 24.90 -3.77 18.24
C GLY A 66 24.15 -4.94 17.59
N VAL A 67 22.85 -5.05 17.88
CA VAL A 67 21.99 -6.16 17.41
C VAL A 67 21.99 -6.35 15.89
N PHE A 68 21.95 -5.28 15.10
CA PHE A 68 21.94 -5.42 13.64
C PHE A 68 23.25 -5.96 13.09
N ARG A 69 24.38 -5.53 13.64
CA ARG A 69 25.70 -6.07 13.31
C ARG A 69 25.78 -7.54 13.70
N PHE A 70 25.21 -7.90 14.85
CA PHE A 70 25.16 -9.28 15.32
C PHE A 70 24.41 -10.20 14.34
N ILE A 71 23.19 -9.83 13.95
CA ILE A 71 22.38 -10.57 12.96
C ILE A 71 23.11 -10.63 11.60
N SER A 72 23.69 -9.50 11.17
CA SER A 72 24.46 -9.41 9.91
C SER A 72 25.59 -10.45 9.86
N LEU A 73 26.33 -10.61 10.95
CA LEU A 73 27.41 -11.59 11.05
C LEU A 73 26.89 -13.03 11.15
N LEU A 74 25.79 -13.26 11.88
CA LEU A 74 25.20 -14.61 12.01
C LEU A 74 24.60 -15.12 10.70
N GLU A 75 23.96 -14.25 9.93
CA GLU A 75 23.28 -14.60 8.67
C GLU A 75 24.15 -14.38 7.43
N ASN A 76 25.34 -13.81 7.58
CA ASN A 76 26.22 -13.42 6.47
C ASN A 76 25.52 -12.53 5.42
N ILE A 77 24.78 -11.53 5.90
CA ILE A 77 24.12 -10.53 5.05
C ILE A 77 24.59 -9.12 5.42
N PRO A 78 24.61 -8.16 4.49
CA PRO A 78 24.95 -6.78 4.80
C PRO A 78 24.06 -6.20 5.91
N GLU A 79 24.64 -5.44 6.84
CA GLU A 79 23.91 -4.82 7.95
C GLU A 79 22.76 -3.91 7.48
N GLU A 80 22.91 -3.28 6.31
CA GLU A 80 21.85 -2.46 5.72
C GLU A 80 20.60 -3.27 5.38
N ASN A 81 20.76 -4.50 4.91
CA ASN A 81 19.63 -5.40 4.64
C ASN A 81 18.93 -5.80 5.94
N VAL A 82 19.68 -5.99 7.03
CA VAL A 82 19.12 -6.23 8.37
C VAL A 82 18.31 -5.02 8.82
N LYS A 83 18.88 -3.81 8.73
CA LYS A 83 18.19 -2.55 9.09
C LYS A 83 16.88 -2.40 8.33
N GLN A 84 16.85 -2.75 7.04
CA GLN A 84 15.63 -2.71 6.24
C GLN A 84 14.54 -3.65 6.75
N ARG A 85 14.88 -4.87 7.20
CA ARG A 85 13.89 -5.82 7.77
C ARG A 85 13.21 -5.27 9.03
N PHE A 86 13.97 -4.58 9.88
CA PHE A 86 13.47 -4.02 11.14
C PHE A 86 13.02 -2.57 11.05
N ARG A 87 13.13 -1.95 9.87
CA ARG A 87 12.59 -0.61 9.62
C ARG A 87 11.08 -0.69 9.75
N LYS A 88 10.53 -0.06 10.80
CA LYS A 88 9.07 0.10 10.94
C LYS A 88 8.59 0.75 9.64
N ARG A 89 7.76 0.02 8.88
CA ARG A 89 7.03 0.64 7.77
C ARG A 89 6.20 1.73 8.38
N ARG A 90 6.55 2.98 8.08
CA ARG A 90 5.74 4.12 8.49
C ARG A 90 4.38 3.90 7.84
N ILE A 91 3.34 3.72 8.65
CA ILE A 91 1.97 3.69 8.13
C ILE A 91 1.71 5.12 7.66
N VAL A 92 1.85 5.33 6.36
CA VAL A 92 1.58 6.60 5.69
C VAL A 92 0.08 6.63 5.42
N HIS A 93 -0.58 7.71 5.83
CA HIS A 93 -2.00 7.85 5.63
C HIS A 93 -2.34 7.89 4.11
N PRO A 94 -3.42 7.27 3.63
CA PRO A 94 -3.76 7.23 2.20
C PRO A 94 -3.78 8.60 1.53
N ALA A 95 -4.33 9.63 2.18
CA ALA A 95 -4.30 11.01 1.66
C ALA A 95 -2.88 11.55 1.40
N GLU A 96 -1.87 11.14 2.17
CA GLU A 96 -0.49 11.57 1.91
C GLU A 96 0.11 10.91 0.66
N ARG A 97 -0.47 9.80 0.20
CA ARG A 97 -0.03 9.06 -0.99
C ARG A 97 -0.64 9.60 -2.29
N LEU A 98 -1.58 10.54 -2.20
CA LEU A 98 -2.18 11.17 -3.37
C LEU A 98 -1.10 11.92 -4.16
N SER A 99 -1.11 11.72 -5.49
CA SER A 99 -0.21 12.40 -6.41
C SER A 99 -0.50 13.91 -6.46
N GLN A 100 0.44 14.68 -6.99
CA GLN A 100 0.25 16.13 -7.14
C GLN A 100 -0.97 16.45 -8.03
N ASN A 101 -1.19 15.63 -9.06
CA ASN A 101 -2.31 15.78 -9.96
C ASN A 101 -3.65 15.44 -9.29
N GLN A 102 -3.71 14.37 -8.49
CA GLN A 102 -4.90 14.03 -7.68
C GLN A 102 -5.26 15.14 -6.68
N ARG A 103 -4.24 15.71 -6.01
CA ARG A 103 -4.45 16.86 -5.11
C ARG A 103 -4.93 18.11 -5.85
N ARG A 104 -4.49 18.31 -7.10
CA ARG A 104 -4.96 19.39 -7.96
C ARG A 104 -6.44 19.19 -8.33
N LEU A 105 -6.83 18.01 -8.79
CA LEU A 105 -8.22 17.69 -9.11
C LEU A 105 -9.14 17.84 -7.90
N LEU A 106 -8.70 17.38 -6.72
CA LEU A 106 -9.48 17.54 -5.50
C LEU A 106 -9.66 19.01 -5.09
N ARG A 107 -8.65 19.84 -5.31
CA ARG A 107 -8.72 21.30 -5.09
C ARG A 107 -9.69 21.96 -6.07
N GLU A 108 -9.69 21.55 -7.33
CA GLU A 108 -10.65 22.02 -8.34
C GLU A 108 -12.09 21.60 -7.96
N HIS A 109 -12.27 20.39 -7.40
CA HIS A 109 -13.58 19.89 -6.97
C HIS A 109 -14.11 20.56 -5.69
N THR A 110 -13.27 20.75 -4.68
CA THR A 110 -13.68 21.24 -3.35
C THR A 110 -13.51 22.74 -3.18
N GLY A 111 -12.70 23.39 -4.01
CA GLY A 111 -12.32 24.80 -3.86
C GLY A 111 -11.39 25.09 -2.67
N VAL A 112 -11.06 24.08 -1.84
CA VAL A 112 -10.28 24.28 -0.62
C VAL A 112 -8.79 24.15 -0.91
N ARG A 113 -8.00 25.14 -0.47
CA ARG A 113 -6.54 25.08 -0.55
C ARG A 113 -6.01 24.10 0.49
N GLU A 114 -5.19 23.15 0.02
CA GLU A 114 -4.44 22.23 0.87
C GLU A 114 -3.64 22.99 1.95
N PRO A 115 -3.79 22.63 3.24
CA PRO A 115 -3.11 23.29 4.33
C PRO A 115 -1.64 22.85 4.42
N ASN A 116 -0.83 23.58 5.20
CA ASN A 116 0.55 23.20 5.45
C ASN A 116 0.62 22.00 6.41
N TRP A 117 0.62 20.79 5.85
CA TRP A 117 0.66 19.54 6.60
C TRP A 117 1.83 19.43 7.57
N LYS A 118 3.01 19.96 7.20
CA LYS A 118 4.20 19.89 8.05
C LYS A 118 3.98 20.70 9.32
N GLN A 119 3.53 21.94 9.17
CA GLN A 119 3.26 22.82 10.29
C GLN A 119 2.10 22.30 11.17
N MET A 120 1.05 21.73 10.54
CA MET A 120 -0.05 21.13 11.29
C MET A 120 0.41 19.94 12.13
N ARG A 121 1.24 19.06 11.55
CA ARG A 121 1.80 17.88 12.24
C ARG A 121 2.66 18.28 13.43
N GLU A 122 3.45 19.33 13.31
CA GLU A 122 4.31 19.85 14.39
C GLU A 122 3.50 20.48 15.53
N ARG A 123 2.39 21.17 15.20
CA ARG A 123 1.55 21.86 16.19
C ARG A 123 0.60 20.93 16.95
N ASP A 124 -0.12 20.08 16.22
CA ASP A 124 -1.12 19.16 16.79
C ASP A 124 -1.28 17.94 15.89
N PHE A 125 -0.69 16.82 16.32
CA PHE A 125 -0.74 15.56 15.59
C PHE A 125 -2.16 14.99 15.45
N SER A 126 -3.02 15.18 16.45
CA SER A 126 -4.39 14.65 16.43
C SER A 126 -5.26 15.44 15.45
N TYR A 127 -5.13 16.78 15.45
CA TYR A 127 -5.79 17.63 14.47
C TYR A 127 -5.30 17.36 13.04
N TYR A 128 -3.99 17.12 12.89
CA TYR A 128 -3.38 16.70 11.63
C TYR A 128 -3.99 15.40 11.09
N MET A 129 -4.10 14.35 11.91
CA MET A 129 -4.72 13.08 11.49
C MET A 129 -6.18 13.26 11.09
N ARG A 130 -7.00 13.95 11.88
CA ARG A 130 -8.41 14.23 11.52
C ARG A 130 -8.54 14.99 10.21
N SER A 131 -7.63 15.92 9.95
CA SER A 131 -7.63 16.71 8.71
C SER A 131 -7.24 15.85 7.50
N LEU A 132 -6.35 14.87 7.68
CA LEU A 132 -6.05 13.88 6.64
C LEU A 132 -7.22 12.94 6.37
N ASP A 133 -7.95 12.52 7.40
CA ASP A 133 -9.15 11.69 7.25
C ASP A 133 -10.20 12.44 6.41
N LEU A 134 -10.50 13.69 6.77
CA LEU A 134 -11.42 14.54 6.01
C LEU A 134 -10.98 14.75 4.56
N PHE A 135 -9.68 14.98 4.34
CA PHE A 135 -9.15 15.14 2.98
C PHE A 135 -9.29 13.84 2.16
N TRP A 136 -9.11 12.69 2.80
CA TRP A 136 -9.31 11.39 2.17
C TRP A 136 -10.78 11.09 1.89
N ASP A 137 -11.68 11.47 2.78
CA ASP A 137 -13.13 11.35 2.56
C ASP A 137 -13.57 12.18 1.35
N SER A 138 -13.12 13.43 1.24
CA SER A 138 -13.36 14.26 0.05
C SER A 138 -12.83 13.63 -1.23
N TRP A 139 -11.66 12.97 -1.19
CA TRP A 139 -11.14 12.24 -2.34
C TRP A 139 -12.02 11.06 -2.73
N LYS A 140 -12.48 10.27 -1.76
CA LYS A 140 -13.40 9.15 -2.02
C LYS A 140 -14.73 9.64 -2.61
N GLU A 141 -15.26 10.75 -2.11
CA GLU A 141 -16.48 11.37 -2.65
C GLU A 141 -16.31 11.81 -4.10
N PHE A 142 -15.18 12.46 -4.42
CA PHE A 142 -14.83 12.80 -5.79
C PHE A 142 -14.76 11.56 -6.68
N LEU A 143 -14.07 10.50 -6.26
CA LEU A 143 -13.99 9.24 -7.03
C LEU A 143 -15.35 8.59 -7.22
N MET A 144 -16.22 8.58 -6.21
CA MET A 144 -17.58 8.07 -6.34
C MET A 144 -18.39 8.85 -7.38
N LYS A 145 -18.22 10.17 -7.45
CA LYS A 145 -18.88 11.01 -8.45
C LYS A 145 -18.38 10.66 -9.86
N GLU A 146 -17.06 10.64 -10.06
CA GLU A 146 -16.46 10.29 -11.35
C GLU A 146 -16.85 8.87 -11.81
N GLN A 147 -16.95 7.92 -10.87
CA GLN A 147 -17.43 6.58 -11.16
C GLN A 147 -18.91 6.55 -11.60
N ARG A 148 -19.78 7.34 -10.97
CA ARG A 148 -21.19 7.47 -11.37
C ARG A 148 -21.31 8.08 -12.76
N ASP A 149 -20.54 9.12 -13.04
CA ASP A 149 -20.53 9.79 -14.34
C ASP A 149 -20.00 8.86 -15.44
N ALA A 150 -18.93 8.11 -15.16
CA ALA A 150 -18.40 7.08 -16.06
C ALA A 150 -19.41 5.95 -16.31
N TYR A 151 -20.11 5.50 -15.27
CA TYR A 151 -21.16 4.48 -15.40
C TYR A 151 -22.32 5.00 -16.26
N PHE A 152 -22.77 6.23 -16.04
CA PHE A 152 -23.80 6.87 -16.85
C PHE A 152 -23.39 6.93 -18.33
N GLN A 153 -22.16 7.37 -18.61
CA GLN A 153 -21.60 7.39 -19.96
C GLN A 153 -21.57 6.00 -20.61
N LEU A 154 -21.22 4.96 -19.85
CA LEU A 154 -21.22 3.59 -20.34
C LEU A 154 -22.64 3.15 -20.74
N ILE A 155 -23.66 3.39 -19.91
CA ILE A 155 -25.05 3.05 -20.22
C ILE A 155 -25.55 3.79 -21.46
N VAL A 156 -25.26 5.10 -21.58
CA VAL A 156 -25.60 5.89 -22.78
C VAL A 156 -24.92 5.29 -24.02
N GLY A 157 -23.64 4.96 -23.93
CA GLY A 157 -22.89 4.35 -25.03
C GLY A 157 -23.46 3.00 -25.47
N ILE A 158 -23.87 2.16 -24.51
CA ILE A 158 -24.51 0.87 -24.80
C ILE A 158 -25.86 1.08 -25.50
N LYS A 159 -26.70 1.99 -24.98
CA LYS A 159 -28.06 2.23 -25.50
C LYS A 159 -28.06 2.89 -26.87
N THR A 160 -27.05 3.71 -27.16
CA THR A 160 -26.88 4.39 -28.46
C THR A 160 -26.01 3.60 -29.45
N CYS A 161 -25.54 2.39 -29.08
CA CYS A 161 -24.60 1.59 -29.87
C CYS A 161 -23.27 2.29 -30.19
N THR A 162 -22.86 3.29 -29.41
CA THR A 162 -21.59 4.04 -29.56
C THR A 162 -20.61 3.82 -28.40
N TYR A 163 -20.73 2.68 -27.72
CA TYR A 163 -20.01 2.37 -26.48
C TYR A 163 -18.48 2.48 -26.60
N GLN A 164 -17.90 2.21 -27.77
CA GLN A 164 -16.46 2.34 -27.98
C GLN A 164 -15.95 3.78 -27.71
N ASN A 165 -16.69 4.79 -28.17
CA ASN A 165 -16.33 6.19 -27.95
C ASN A 165 -16.39 6.57 -26.47
N TYR A 166 -17.38 6.05 -25.74
CA TYR A 166 -17.52 6.30 -24.31
C TYR A 166 -16.49 5.53 -23.48
N ILE A 167 -16.13 4.31 -23.87
CA ILE A 167 -15.04 3.56 -23.23
C ILE A 167 -13.73 4.36 -23.34
N GLU A 168 -13.41 4.92 -24.51
CA GLU A 168 -12.16 5.69 -24.64
C GLU A 168 -12.21 6.98 -23.82
N LYS A 169 -13.35 7.67 -23.74
CA LYS A 169 -13.53 8.81 -22.84
C LYS A 169 -13.28 8.44 -21.37
N ILE A 170 -13.83 7.31 -20.92
CA ILE A 170 -13.64 6.81 -19.55
C ILE A 170 -12.16 6.47 -19.32
N ARG A 171 -11.48 5.83 -20.27
CA ARG A 171 -10.03 5.54 -20.17
C ARG A 171 -9.19 6.80 -20.11
N GLN A 172 -9.53 7.81 -20.91
CA GLN A 172 -8.84 9.09 -20.86
C GLN A 172 -9.00 9.74 -19.49
N ARG A 173 -10.23 9.71 -18.95
CA ARG A 173 -10.51 10.25 -17.61
C ARG A 173 -9.81 9.46 -16.49
N GLU A 174 -9.76 8.13 -16.60
CA GLU A 174 -9.00 7.25 -15.71
C GLU A 174 -7.51 7.60 -15.67
N ARG A 175 -6.89 7.87 -16.83
CA ARG A 175 -5.50 8.35 -16.92
C ARG A 175 -5.32 9.70 -16.25
N GLU A 176 -6.26 10.62 -16.43
CA GLU A 176 -6.21 11.95 -15.82
C GLU A 176 -6.35 11.92 -14.30
N ILE A 177 -7.18 11.03 -13.75
CA ILE A 177 -7.41 10.90 -12.31
C ILE A 177 -6.34 10.01 -11.65
N GLU A 178 -5.67 9.17 -12.43
CA GLU A 178 -4.72 8.17 -11.93
C GLU A 178 -5.40 7.21 -10.94
N SER A 179 -6.65 6.83 -11.23
CA SER A 179 -7.42 5.86 -10.42
C SER A 179 -8.39 5.07 -11.30
N PRO A 180 -8.58 3.76 -11.03
CA PRO A 180 -9.36 2.89 -11.90
C PRO A 180 -10.84 3.29 -11.93
N LEU A 181 -11.33 3.61 -13.12
CA LEU A 181 -12.73 3.93 -13.40
C LEU A 181 -13.37 2.88 -14.29
N LEU A 182 -12.74 2.52 -15.41
CA LEU A 182 -13.34 1.64 -16.42
C LEU A 182 -13.64 0.26 -15.85
N GLU A 183 -12.64 -0.36 -15.22
CA GLU A 183 -12.79 -1.68 -14.59
C GLU A 183 -13.92 -1.64 -13.55
N SER A 184 -13.91 -0.60 -12.72
CA SER A 184 -14.90 -0.40 -11.66
C SER A 184 -16.33 -0.31 -12.19
N VAL A 185 -16.56 0.42 -13.29
CA VAL A 185 -17.91 0.56 -13.88
C VAL A 185 -18.35 -0.68 -14.64
N LEU A 186 -17.42 -1.39 -15.30
CA LEU A 186 -17.72 -2.67 -15.96
C LEU A 186 -18.10 -3.74 -14.94
N GLN A 187 -17.41 -3.79 -13.80
CA GLN A 187 -17.74 -4.69 -12.70
C GLN A 187 -19.12 -4.39 -12.11
N ILE A 188 -19.47 -3.11 -11.93
CA ILE A 188 -20.81 -2.72 -11.50
C ILE A 188 -21.87 -3.16 -12.53
N TYR A 189 -21.59 -2.96 -13.81
CA TYR A 189 -22.52 -3.33 -14.88
C TYR A 189 -22.74 -4.85 -14.98
N SER A 190 -21.67 -5.64 -14.82
CA SER A 190 -21.74 -7.10 -14.89
C SER A 190 -22.33 -7.75 -13.64
N CYS A 191 -22.40 -7.04 -12.51
CA CYS A 191 -22.94 -7.57 -11.27
C CYS A 191 -24.47 -7.78 -11.37
N ALA A 192 -24.95 -8.93 -10.85
CA ALA A 192 -26.37 -9.24 -10.77
C ALA A 192 -27.13 -8.35 -9.76
N SER A 193 -26.46 -7.98 -8.66
CA SER A 193 -26.97 -7.05 -7.66
C SER A 193 -26.22 -5.73 -7.78
N ARG A 194 -26.82 -4.76 -8.47
CA ARG A 194 -26.21 -3.44 -8.70
C ARG A 194 -26.58 -2.47 -7.58
N PRO A 195 -25.73 -1.47 -7.28
CA PRO A 195 -26.07 -0.42 -6.34
C PRO A 195 -27.35 0.31 -6.74
N LYS A 196 -28.22 0.65 -5.78
CA LYS A 196 -29.53 1.30 -6.05
C LYS A 196 -29.46 2.56 -6.92
N TRP A 197 -28.35 3.30 -6.86
CA TRP A 197 -28.18 4.51 -7.68
C TRP A 197 -28.08 4.22 -9.18
N THR A 198 -27.69 3.00 -9.60
CA THR A 198 -27.61 2.64 -11.02
C THR A 198 -28.99 2.57 -11.66
N GLU A 199 -30.02 2.17 -10.91
CA GLU A 199 -31.41 2.12 -11.41
C GLU A 199 -31.89 3.48 -11.87
N VAL A 200 -31.53 4.55 -11.15
CA VAL A 200 -31.90 5.93 -11.51
C VAL A 200 -31.24 6.34 -12.82
N ALA A 201 -29.94 6.02 -12.97
CA ALA A 201 -29.19 6.28 -14.20
C ALA A 201 -29.76 5.51 -15.40
N GLU A 202 -30.04 4.21 -15.24
CA GLU A 202 -30.61 3.37 -16.29
C GLU A 202 -32.01 3.85 -16.71
N ARG A 203 -32.90 4.13 -15.74
CA ARG A 203 -34.24 4.68 -16.01
C ARG A 203 -34.18 6.00 -16.75
N PHE A 204 -33.26 6.90 -16.37
CA PHE A 204 -33.08 8.17 -17.05
C PHE A 204 -32.70 7.97 -18.52
N VAL A 205 -31.75 7.08 -18.81
CA VAL A 205 -31.34 6.79 -20.20
C VAL A 205 -32.47 6.13 -21.00
N ASP A 206 -33.26 5.25 -20.37
CA ASP A 206 -34.39 4.60 -21.04
C ASP A 206 -35.52 5.56 -21.44
N GLN A 207 -35.68 6.68 -20.72
CA GLN A 207 -36.66 7.72 -21.07
C GLN A 207 -36.32 8.46 -22.37
N PHE A 208 -35.07 8.45 -22.83
CA PHE A 208 -34.66 9.09 -24.10
C PHE A 208 -35.00 8.25 -25.34
N LYS A 209 -35.74 7.14 -25.21
CA LYS A 209 -36.38 6.48 -26.35
C LYS A 209 -37.58 7.31 -26.84
N THR A 210 -37.33 8.34 -27.64
CA THR A 210 -38.35 8.87 -28.56
C THR A 210 -37.90 8.71 -30.01
N LYS A 211 -38.57 7.77 -30.68
CA LYS A 211 -38.62 7.40 -32.11
C LYS A 211 -37.52 6.45 -32.65
N PRO A 212 -37.87 5.20 -32.99
CA PRO A 212 -37.14 4.47 -34.01
C PRO A 212 -37.35 5.18 -35.36
N VAL A 213 -36.27 5.50 -36.06
CA VAL A 213 -36.33 5.87 -37.47
C VAL A 213 -36.70 4.60 -38.23
N SER A 214 -37.96 4.48 -38.64
CA SER A 214 -38.38 3.42 -39.57
C SER A 214 -37.59 3.58 -40.87
N PRO A 215 -36.99 2.52 -41.41
CA PRO A 215 -36.41 2.56 -42.75
C PRO A 215 -37.54 2.75 -43.77
N GLU A 216 -37.38 3.72 -44.67
CA GLU A 216 -38.30 3.95 -45.79
C GLU A 216 -38.50 2.65 -46.60
N PRO A 217 -39.73 2.35 -47.05
CA PRO A 217 -39.98 1.17 -47.86
C PRO A 217 -39.28 1.32 -49.21
N LYS A 218 -38.41 0.35 -49.53
CA LYS A 218 -37.83 0.18 -50.87
C LYS A 218 -38.96 0.18 -51.90
N LYS A 219 -38.97 1.16 -52.80
CA LYS A 219 -39.83 1.13 -53.99
C LYS A 219 -39.44 -0.10 -54.82
N ALA A 220 -40.34 -1.06 -54.88
CA ALA A 220 -40.28 -2.16 -55.84
C ALA A 220 -40.50 -1.57 -57.24
N GLY A 221 -39.40 -1.43 -58.00
CA GLY A 221 -39.44 -1.22 -59.44
C GLY A 221 -39.57 -2.58 -60.11
N ARG A 222 -40.77 -2.81 -60.66
CA ARG A 222 -41.20 -3.99 -61.44
C ARG A 222 -40.48 -4.03 -62.79
N ASP A 223 -40.16 -5.23 -63.23
CA ASP A 223 -39.76 -5.59 -64.59
C ASP A 223 -40.77 -5.12 -65.67
N GLY A 224 -40.27 -4.94 -66.89
CA GLY A 224 -41.06 -5.20 -68.10
C GLY A 224 -40.65 -4.42 -69.35
N GLY A 225 -40.17 -5.14 -70.37
CA GLY A 225 -40.27 -4.75 -71.78
C GLY A 225 -38.96 -4.56 -72.51
#